data_AF-A0A938MER7-F1
#
_entry.id   AF-A0A938MER7-F1
#
_cell.length_a   1.000
_cell.length_b   1.000
_cell.length_c   1.000
_cell.angle_alpha   90.00
_cell.angle_beta   90.00
_cell.angle_gamma   90.00
#
_symmetry.space_group_name_H-M   'P 1'
#
loop_
_entity.id
_entity.type
_entity.pdbx_description
1 polymer ?
#
loop_
_entity_poly.entity_id
_entity_poly.type
_entity_poly.pdbx_seq_one_letter_code
_entity_poly.pdbx_strand_id
1 'polypeptide(L)'
;MAARVVLALEDEGAKIKGESAHPLFPTRPVQTNHGIIGPYGKHPSSVNDKVTLVVRIPGASEGQIEEVGRQLMPVVTAAVAKYCERYGDKTRENDPRTNKPKVAHHFEIRALEQAVAVNVLGKAGHMGAILECDNAITKAAYVVQELVSENRRSILPGDPRKMELGLSPSAPRERQLVLEGGQGFVPTHQINEIQWRLTGAVQTGVRQYCEPVGVPYSADMARVTFDKLHNDAFEQPIDSPAMRAAIYACKRAGIWVDEPIVGWTVSCDARLFAKQHPTRTVLTFGPGSLEHAHSAHEQVRVPDLLAAAKTLAIFALSFCGHTV
;
A
#
# COMPACT_ATOMS: atom_id res chain seq x y z
N MET A 1 -5.65 -15.35 -11.63
CA MET A 1 -6.72 -14.55 -10.99
C MET A 1 -6.17 -13.47 -10.05
N ALA A 2 -5.50 -13.82 -8.94
CA ALA A 2 -5.03 -12.84 -7.94
C ALA A 2 -4.23 -11.66 -8.52
N ALA A 3 -3.32 -11.90 -9.47
CA ALA A 3 -2.60 -10.83 -10.15
C ALA A 3 -3.52 -9.82 -10.89
N ARG A 4 -4.64 -10.26 -11.48
CA ARG A 4 -5.61 -9.34 -12.09
C ARG A 4 -6.35 -8.52 -11.02
N VAL A 5 -6.67 -9.14 -9.89
CA VAL A 5 -7.30 -8.46 -8.74
C VAL A 5 -6.39 -7.38 -8.17
N VAL A 6 -5.11 -7.68 -7.94
CA VAL A 6 -4.10 -6.72 -7.49
C VAL A 6 -4.04 -5.52 -8.42
N LEU A 7 -3.91 -5.74 -9.74
CA LEU A 7 -3.82 -4.64 -10.71
C LEU A 7 -5.12 -3.83 -10.81
N ALA A 8 -6.29 -4.47 -10.72
CA ALA A 8 -7.56 -3.77 -10.71
C ALA A 8 -7.74 -2.88 -9.46
N LEU A 9 -7.25 -3.34 -8.29
CA LEU A 9 -7.21 -2.54 -7.07
C LEU A 9 -6.27 -1.34 -7.21
N GLU A 10 -5.10 -1.51 -7.82
CA GLU A 10 -4.16 -0.42 -8.11
C GLU A 10 -4.75 0.63 -9.06
N ASP A 11 -5.50 0.19 -10.08
CA ASP A 11 -6.20 1.09 -10.99
C ASP A 11 -7.31 1.86 -10.29
N GLU A 12 -8.09 1.21 -9.42
CA GLU A 12 -9.12 1.88 -8.65
C GLU A 12 -8.53 2.84 -7.62
N GLY A 13 -7.45 2.45 -6.96
CA GLY A 13 -6.66 3.31 -6.07
C GLY A 13 -6.16 4.59 -6.74
N ALA A 14 -5.66 4.47 -7.98
CA ALA A 14 -5.22 5.61 -8.77
C ALA A 14 -6.38 6.55 -9.12
N LYS A 15 -7.58 6.04 -9.43
CA LYS A 15 -8.78 6.85 -9.66
C LYS A 15 -9.19 7.60 -8.39
N ILE A 16 -9.31 6.91 -7.26
CA ILE A 16 -9.63 7.53 -5.95
C ILE A 16 -8.65 8.66 -5.68
N LYS A 17 -7.35 8.44 -5.90
CA LYS A 17 -6.32 9.49 -5.74
C LYS A 17 -6.50 10.66 -6.72
N GLY A 18 -6.85 10.38 -7.98
CA GLY A 18 -7.12 11.37 -9.01
C GLY A 18 -8.32 12.27 -8.67
N GLU A 19 -9.34 11.70 -8.03
CA GLU A 19 -10.58 12.36 -7.63
C GLU A 19 -10.46 13.10 -6.28
N SER A 20 -9.47 12.77 -5.45
CA SER A 20 -9.25 13.33 -4.12
C SER A 20 -8.65 14.76 -4.10
N ALA A 21 -9.27 15.69 -4.82
CA ALA A 21 -8.94 17.11 -4.74
C ALA A 21 -9.54 17.74 -3.47
N HIS A 22 -8.70 18.00 -2.47
CA HIS A 22 -9.12 18.55 -1.19
C HIS A 22 -8.19 19.69 -0.72
N PRO A 23 -8.70 20.86 -0.30
CA PRO A 23 -7.86 22.00 0.10
C PRO A 23 -6.85 21.67 1.21
N LEU A 24 -7.29 20.92 2.22
CA LEU A 24 -6.42 20.49 3.33
C LEU A 24 -5.42 19.39 2.96
N PHE A 25 -5.61 18.68 1.83
CA PHE A 25 -4.75 17.56 1.45
C PHE A 25 -4.19 17.74 0.04
N PRO A 26 -3.37 18.79 -0.19
CA PRO A 26 -2.91 19.14 -1.54
C PRO A 26 -2.07 18.04 -2.19
N THR A 27 -1.37 17.23 -1.40
CA THR A 27 -0.54 16.11 -1.87
C THR A 27 -1.34 14.85 -2.20
N ARG A 28 -2.64 14.83 -1.91
CA ARG A 28 -3.56 13.70 -2.11
C ARG A 28 -2.98 12.39 -1.53
N PRO A 29 -2.85 12.30 -0.18
CA PRO A 29 -2.28 11.15 0.53
C PRO A 29 -3.25 9.96 0.52
N VAL A 30 -3.60 9.50 -0.68
CA VAL A 30 -4.42 8.32 -0.96
C VAL A 30 -3.47 7.21 -1.38
N GLN A 31 -3.55 6.06 -0.73
CA GLN A 31 -2.66 4.92 -0.99
C GLN A 31 -3.45 3.61 -1.07
N THR A 32 -3.07 2.76 -2.00
CA THR A 32 -3.52 1.36 -2.06
C THR A 32 -2.34 0.50 -1.68
N ASN A 33 -2.43 -0.20 -0.55
CA ASN A 33 -1.40 -1.11 -0.08
C ASN A 33 -1.91 -2.54 -0.07
N HIS A 34 -1.10 -3.48 -0.54
CA HIS A 34 -1.46 -4.90 -0.60
C HIS A 34 -0.94 -5.74 0.54
N GLY A 35 -0.11 -5.18 1.43
CA GLY A 35 0.19 -5.75 2.75
C GLY A 35 0.72 -7.17 2.78
N ILE A 36 -0.20 -8.12 2.69
CA ILE A 36 0.00 -9.56 2.79
C ILE A 36 -0.64 -10.26 1.59
N ILE A 37 0.07 -11.22 0.98
CA ILE A 37 -0.49 -12.17 0.03
C ILE A 37 0.02 -13.58 0.34
N GLY A 38 -0.88 -14.50 0.70
CA GLY A 38 -0.52 -15.86 1.10
C GLY A 38 0.54 -15.85 2.22
N PRO A 39 1.71 -16.46 2.02
CA PRO A 39 2.77 -16.49 3.03
C PRO A 39 3.64 -15.23 3.09
N TYR A 40 3.41 -14.25 2.21
CA TYR A 40 4.25 -13.05 2.08
C TYR A 40 3.62 -11.85 2.77
N GLY A 41 4.41 -11.11 3.53
CA GLY A 41 4.01 -9.89 4.22
C GLY A 41 3.98 -10.07 5.73
N LYS A 42 4.03 -8.95 6.44
CA LYS A 42 4.04 -8.93 7.92
C LYS A 42 2.78 -8.33 8.51
N HIS A 43 2.23 -7.30 7.86
CA HIS A 43 1.10 -6.55 8.36
C HIS A 43 0.33 -5.87 7.20
N PRO A 44 -1.01 -5.77 7.23
CA PRO A 44 -1.80 -5.13 6.17
C PRO A 44 -1.46 -3.66 5.91
N SER A 45 -0.92 -2.96 6.91
CA SER A 45 -0.51 -1.54 6.83
C SER A 45 0.97 -1.34 6.47
N SER A 46 1.70 -2.41 6.16
CA SER A 46 3.10 -2.35 5.74
C SER A 46 3.24 -2.74 4.28
N VAL A 47 4.08 -2.04 3.52
CA VAL A 47 4.41 -2.43 2.15
C VAL A 47 5.23 -3.71 2.16
N ASN A 48 4.84 -4.68 1.34
CA ASN A 48 5.55 -5.94 1.19
C ASN A 48 6.80 -5.77 0.30
N ASP A 49 7.94 -6.31 0.74
CA ASP A 49 9.24 -6.20 0.09
C ASP A 49 9.72 -7.48 -0.61
N LYS A 50 8.94 -8.57 -0.53
CA LYS A 50 9.32 -9.83 -1.15
C LYS A 50 8.12 -10.71 -1.44
N VAL A 51 8.08 -11.18 -2.68
CA VAL A 51 7.23 -12.29 -3.13
C VAL A 51 8.09 -13.26 -3.92
N THR A 52 8.03 -14.55 -3.64
CA THR A 52 8.64 -15.56 -4.52
C THR A 52 7.54 -16.26 -5.31
N LEU A 53 7.63 -16.15 -6.63
CA LEU A 53 6.82 -16.92 -7.56
C LEU A 53 7.56 -18.22 -7.87
N VAL A 54 6.86 -19.34 -7.79
CA VAL A 54 7.42 -20.66 -8.12
C VAL A 54 6.76 -21.15 -9.39
N VAL A 55 7.56 -21.27 -10.45
CA VAL A 55 7.15 -21.76 -11.76
C VAL A 55 7.56 -23.23 -11.86
N ARG A 56 6.58 -24.14 -11.92
CA ARG A 56 6.82 -25.58 -12.04
C ARG A 56 6.50 -26.07 -13.43
N ILE A 57 7.29 -27.02 -13.87
CA ILE A 57 7.08 -27.73 -15.13
C ILE A 57 7.11 -29.23 -14.80
N PRO A 58 5.94 -29.84 -14.53
CA PRO A 58 5.85 -31.25 -14.19
C PRO A 58 6.51 -32.14 -15.24
N GLY A 59 7.45 -32.98 -14.79
CA GLY A 59 8.20 -33.90 -15.63
C GLY A 59 9.39 -33.29 -16.38
N ALA A 60 9.75 -32.04 -16.11
CA ALA A 60 10.99 -31.45 -16.63
C ALA A 60 12.22 -32.02 -15.92
N SER A 61 13.30 -32.24 -16.66
CA SER A 61 14.63 -32.54 -16.13
C SER A 61 15.32 -31.27 -15.60
N GLU A 62 16.36 -31.43 -14.79
CA GLU A 62 17.14 -30.32 -14.23
C GLU A 62 17.66 -29.37 -15.33
N GLY A 63 18.23 -29.90 -16.42
CA GLY A 63 18.67 -29.09 -17.55
C GLY A 63 17.55 -28.35 -18.28
N GLN A 64 16.32 -28.88 -18.27
CA GLN A 64 15.15 -28.17 -18.79
C GLN A 64 14.70 -27.04 -17.86
N ILE A 65 14.79 -27.25 -16.54
CA ILE A 65 14.49 -26.21 -15.54
C ILE A 65 15.47 -25.04 -15.64
N GLU A 66 16.76 -25.31 -15.82
CA GLU A 66 17.77 -24.26 -16.04
C GLU A 66 17.48 -23.44 -17.31
N GLU A 67 17.15 -24.12 -18.41
CA GLU A 67 16.79 -23.47 -19.67
C GLU A 67 15.56 -22.58 -19.53
N VAL A 68 14.53 -23.07 -18.83
CA VAL A 68 13.34 -22.27 -18.51
C VAL A 68 13.73 -21.04 -17.70
N GLY A 69 14.60 -21.18 -16.70
CA GLY A 69 15.11 -20.04 -15.93
C GLY A 69 15.74 -18.97 -16.81
N ARG A 70 16.54 -19.36 -17.81
CA ARG A 70 17.11 -18.43 -18.80
C ARG A 70 16.04 -17.74 -19.66
N GLN A 71 15.03 -18.48 -20.09
CA GLN A 71 13.94 -17.95 -20.91
C GLN A 71 12.98 -17.04 -20.14
N LEU A 72 12.83 -17.26 -18.82
CA LEU A 72 12.04 -16.37 -17.96
C LEU A 72 12.70 -15.00 -17.76
N MET A 73 14.03 -14.90 -17.85
CA MET A 73 14.77 -13.65 -17.64
C MET A 73 14.25 -12.47 -18.48
N PRO A 74 14.15 -12.56 -19.83
CA PRO A 74 13.62 -11.46 -20.63
C PRO A 74 12.15 -11.14 -20.33
N VAL A 75 11.33 -12.15 -20.00
CA VAL A 75 9.90 -11.98 -19.68
C VAL A 75 9.74 -11.21 -18.36
N VAL A 76 10.45 -11.62 -17.31
CA VAL A 76 10.43 -10.94 -16.01
C VAL A 76 11.00 -9.53 -16.12
N THR A 77 12.07 -9.35 -16.90
CA THR A 77 12.67 -8.03 -17.16
C THR A 77 11.67 -7.06 -17.80
N ALA A 78 10.97 -7.50 -18.86
CA ALA A 78 9.96 -6.69 -19.53
C ALA A 78 8.78 -6.35 -18.59
N ALA A 79 8.34 -7.30 -17.76
CA ALA A 79 7.28 -7.08 -16.80
C ALA A 79 7.67 -6.05 -15.72
N VAL A 80 8.89 -6.13 -15.21
CA VAL A 80 9.43 -5.16 -14.23
C VAL A 80 9.60 -3.79 -14.87
N ALA A 81 10.01 -3.69 -16.13
CA ALA A 81 10.07 -2.41 -16.83
C ALA A 81 8.69 -1.70 -16.87
N LYS A 82 7.61 -2.43 -17.21
CA LYS A 82 6.23 -1.91 -17.18
C LYS A 82 5.81 -1.45 -15.78
N TYR A 83 6.22 -2.17 -14.73
CA TYR A 83 6.01 -1.72 -13.36
C TYR A 83 6.77 -0.41 -13.08
N CYS A 84 8.05 -0.34 -13.43
CA CYS A 84 8.88 0.84 -13.18
C CYS A 84 8.39 2.07 -13.96
N GLU A 85 7.80 1.91 -15.14
CA GLU A 85 7.16 3.01 -15.89
C GLU A 85 6.06 3.70 -15.08
N ARG A 86 5.30 2.93 -14.27
CA ARG A 86 4.19 3.47 -13.46
C ARG A 86 4.62 3.92 -12.07
N TYR A 87 5.54 3.20 -11.42
CA TYR A 87 5.86 3.40 -9.99
C TYR A 87 7.27 3.96 -9.74
N GLY A 88 8.07 4.13 -10.79
CA GLY A 88 9.48 4.52 -10.71
C GLY A 88 10.42 3.34 -10.48
N ASP A 89 11.67 3.50 -10.91
CA ASP A 89 12.73 2.50 -10.73
C ASP A 89 13.47 2.75 -9.41
N LYS A 90 13.12 1.97 -8.38
CA LYS A 90 13.72 2.08 -7.04
C LYS A 90 15.16 1.57 -6.96
N THR A 91 15.72 0.97 -8.02
CA THR A 91 17.16 0.70 -8.11
C THR A 91 17.97 1.95 -8.47
N ARG A 92 17.30 3.00 -8.96
CA ARG A 92 17.91 4.29 -9.33
C ARG A 92 17.65 5.42 -8.34
N GLU A 93 16.81 5.15 -7.32
CA GLU A 93 16.55 6.09 -6.24
C GLU A 93 17.39 5.72 -5.02
N ASN A 94 18.17 6.66 -4.48
CA ASN A 94 18.91 6.43 -3.25
C ASN A 94 18.00 6.58 -2.02
N ASP A 95 18.17 5.69 -1.04
CA ASP A 95 17.61 5.86 0.28
C ASP A 95 18.38 6.97 1.03
N PRO A 96 17.72 8.05 1.49
CA PRO A 96 18.39 9.18 2.12
C PRO A 96 19.21 8.82 3.37
N ARG A 97 18.89 7.72 4.06
CA ARG A 97 19.59 7.31 5.29
C ARG A 97 20.86 6.53 4.99
N THR A 98 20.89 5.76 3.90
CA THR A 98 22.01 4.88 3.57
C THR A 98 22.85 5.35 2.39
N ASN A 99 22.32 6.29 1.60
CA ASN A 99 22.86 6.74 0.32
C ASN A 99 23.13 5.58 -0.67
N LYS A 100 22.41 4.47 -0.52
CA LYS A 100 22.41 3.32 -1.43
C LYS A 100 21.07 3.24 -2.17
N PRO A 101 20.98 2.54 -3.30
CA PRO A 101 19.70 2.26 -3.95
C PRO A 101 18.66 1.74 -2.95
N LYS A 102 17.42 2.22 -3.05
CA LYS A 102 16.29 1.79 -2.22
C LYS A 102 16.06 0.28 -2.34
N VAL A 103 16.33 -0.29 -3.51
CA VAL A 103 16.40 -1.73 -3.76
C VAL A 103 17.65 -2.02 -4.60
N ALA A 104 18.42 -3.05 -4.27
CA ALA A 104 19.66 -3.37 -5.02
C ALA A 104 19.37 -3.85 -6.46
N HIS A 105 18.35 -4.69 -6.62
CA HIS A 105 17.85 -5.22 -7.89
C HIS A 105 16.40 -5.68 -7.71
N HIS A 106 15.60 -5.62 -8.76
CA HIS A 106 14.16 -5.86 -8.64
C HIS A 106 13.75 -7.33 -8.55
N PHE A 107 14.58 -8.25 -9.02
CA PHE A 107 14.27 -9.67 -8.96
C PHE A 107 15.50 -10.54 -9.07
N GLU A 108 15.36 -11.80 -8.65
CA GLU A 108 16.34 -12.87 -8.88
C GLU A 108 15.63 -14.10 -9.42
N ILE A 109 16.24 -14.79 -10.36
CA ILE A 109 15.76 -16.07 -10.89
C ILE A 109 16.72 -17.16 -10.44
N ARG A 110 16.19 -18.22 -9.83
CA ARG A 110 16.98 -19.37 -9.36
C ARG A 110 16.33 -20.67 -9.81
N ALA A 111 17.11 -21.55 -10.42
CA ALA A 111 16.69 -22.92 -10.65
C ALA A 111 16.60 -23.67 -9.30
N LEU A 112 15.56 -24.47 -9.15
CA LEU A 112 15.36 -25.46 -8.11
C LEU A 112 15.29 -26.84 -8.79
N GLU A 113 15.29 -27.92 -8.02
CA GLU A 113 15.30 -29.30 -8.56
C GLU A 113 14.18 -29.57 -9.60
N GLN A 114 12.98 -29.02 -9.38
CA GLN A 114 11.80 -29.26 -10.25
C GLN A 114 11.01 -27.98 -10.57
N ALA A 115 11.62 -26.81 -10.37
CA ALA A 115 10.95 -25.53 -10.50
C ALA A 115 11.93 -24.39 -10.72
N VAL A 116 11.44 -23.25 -11.17
CA VAL A 116 12.18 -21.98 -11.15
C VAL A 116 11.54 -21.06 -10.11
N ALA A 117 12.35 -20.53 -9.20
CA ALA A 117 11.96 -19.49 -8.27
C ALA A 117 12.29 -18.11 -8.86
N VAL A 118 11.27 -17.27 -9.00
CA VAL A 118 11.41 -15.84 -9.32
C VAL A 118 11.15 -15.06 -8.04
N ASN A 119 12.23 -14.63 -7.39
CA ASN A 119 12.16 -13.75 -6.22
C ASN A 119 11.94 -12.33 -6.71
N VAL A 120 10.75 -11.78 -6.48
CA VAL A 120 10.42 -10.39 -6.74
C VAL A 120 10.72 -9.60 -5.47
N LEU A 121 11.60 -8.60 -5.58
CA LEU A 121 12.13 -7.83 -4.46
C LEU A 121 11.60 -6.41 -4.48
N GLY A 122 11.47 -5.82 -3.29
CA GLY A 122 11.00 -4.47 -3.07
C GLY A 122 11.63 -3.85 -1.83
N LYS A 123 10.95 -2.85 -1.28
CA LYS A 123 11.36 -2.09 -0.10
C LYS A 123 10.16 -1.91 0.80
N ALA A 124 10.26 -2.41 2.02
CA ALA A 124 9.21 -2.33 3.00
C ALA A 124 9.14 -0.93 3.63
N GLY A 125 7.98 -0.59 4.16
CA GLY A 125 7.76 0.63 4.90
C GLY A 125 6.29 0.80 5.30
N HIS A 126 5.99 1.89 6.00
CA HIS A 126 4.61 2.20 6.39
C HIS A 126 3.78 2.57 5.14
N MET A 127 2.52 2.12 5.06
CA MET A 127 1.67 2.43 3.89
C MET A 127 1.47 3.92 3.64
N GLY A 128 1.55 4.77 4.67
CA GLY A 128 1.49 6.23 4.53
C GLY A 128 2.65 6.81 3.71
N ALA A 129 3.77 6.10 3.62
CA ALA A 129 4.96 6.46 2.85
C ALA A 129 5.14 5.55 1.62
N ILE A 130 4.04 5.07 1.02
CA ILE A 130 4.08 4.07 -0.06
C ILE A 130 4.95 4.49 -1.25
N LEU A 131 5.04 5.78 -1.56
CA LEU A 131 5.84 6.31 -2.67
C LEU A 131 7.35 6.19 -2.42
N GLU A 132 7.75 6.08 -1.15
CA GLU A 132 9.14 5.84 -0.73
C GLU A 132 9.50 4.35 -0.66
N CYS A 133 8.51 3.49 -0.84
CA CYS A 133 8.60 2.04 -0.79
C CYS A 133 8.61 1.42 -2.20
N ASP A 134 8.71 0.09 -2.26
CA ASP A 134 8.60 -0.66 -3.51
C ASP A 134 7.80 -1.94 -3.25
N ASN A 135 6.57 -2.02 -3.78
CA ASN A 135 5.61 -3.08 -3.42
C ASN A 135 5.84 -4.33 -4.28
N ALA A 136 6.41 -5.36 -3.66
CA ALA A 136 6.71 -6.62 -4.34
C ALA A 136 5.45 -7.40 -4.77
N ILE A 137 4.30 -7.20 -4.11
CA ILE A 137 3.02 -7.84 -4.51
C ILE A 137 2.53 -7.25 -5.83
N THR A 138 2.50 -5.92 -5.93
CA THR A 138 2.11 -5.22 -7.16
C THR A 138 3.06 -5.60 -8.29
N LYS A 139 4.38 -5.56 -8.05
CA LYS A 139 5.39 -5.96 -9.03
C LYS A 139 5.25 -7.41 -9.47
N ALA A 140 5.03 -8.34 -8.53
CA ALA A 140 4.80 -9.74 -8.85
C ALA A 140 3.53 -9.92 -9.71
N ALA A 141 2.49 -9.11 -9.52
CA ALA A 141 1.31 -9.15 -10.37
C ALA A 141 1.64 -8.79 -11.84
N TYR A 142 2.49 -7.79 -12.10
CA TYR A 142 3.00 -7.50 -13.45
C TYR A 142 3.74 -8.71 -14.04
N VAL A 143 4.64 -9.32 -13.26
CA VAL A 143 5.37 -10.52 -13.67
C VAL A 143 4.41 -11.65 -14.05
N VAL A 144 3.41 -11.94 -13.21
CA VAL A 144 2.42 -12.97 -13.49
C VAL A 144 1.61 -12.67 -14.76
N GLN A 145 1.25 -11.42 -15.02
CA GLN A 145 0.54 -11.08 -16.26
C GLN A 145 1.37 -11.36 -17.51
N GLU A 146 2.65 -11.01 -17.48
CA GLU A 146 3.54 -11.25 -18.61
C GLU A 146 3.76 -12.75 -18.81
N LEU A 147 4.01 -13.49 -17.72
CA LEU A 147 4.15 -14.95 -17.77
C LEU A 147 2.92 -15.62 -18.37
N VAL A 148 1.71 -15.24 -17.95
CA VAL A 148 0.47 -15.81 -18.49
C VAL A 148 0.29 -15.44 -19.97
N SER A 149 0.69 -14.24 -20.37
CA SER A 149 0.58 -13.78 -21.76
C SER A 149 1.57 -14.50 -22.67
N GLU A 150 2.82 -14.67 -22.24
CA GLU A 150 3.88 -15.35 -22.99
C GLU A 150 3.72 -16.87 -22.99
N ASN A 151 3.18 -17.46 -21.91
CA ASN A 151 2.84 -18.88 -21.89
C ASN A 151 1.82 -19.23 -22.99
N ARG A 152 0.94 -18.28 -23.38
CA ARG A 152 0.05 -18.46 -24.53
C ARG A 152 0.76 -18.35 -25.89
N ARG A 153 1.93 -17.71 -25.93
CA ARG A 153 2.76 -17.51 -27.13
C ARG A 153 3.82 -18.61 -27.31
N SER A 154 3.85 -19.62 -26.43
CA SER A 154 4.62 -20.87 -26.58
C SER A 154 6.15 -20.73 -26.53
N ILE A 155 6.67 -19.68 -25.86
CA ILE A 155 8.12 -19.42 -25.75
C ILE A 155 8.85 -20.42 -24.84
N LEU A 156 8.13 -21.11 -23.94
CA LEU A 156 8.72 -22.08 -23.00
C LEU A 156 8.63 -23.52 -23.55
N PRO A 157 9.69 -24.35 -23.46
CA PRO A 157 9.68 -25.73 -23.92
C PRO A 157 8.76 -26.60 -23.05
N GLY A 158 7.84 -27.32 -23.71
CA GLY A 158 6.80 -28.12 -23.07
C GLY A 158 5.40 -27.59 -23.43
N ASP A 159 4.36 -28.42 -23.30
CA ASP A 159 2.98 -27.94 -23.48
C ASP A 159 2.72 -26.84 -22.41
N PRO A 160 2.51 -25.57 -22.79
CA PRO A 160 2.29 -24.47 -21.86
C PRO A 160 1.10 -24.68 -20.90
N ARG A 161 0.23 -25.65 -21.20
CA ARG A 161 -0.86 -26.12 -20.31
C ARG A 161 -0.36 -26.90 -19.09
N LYS A 162 0.93 -27.23 -19.00
CA LYS A 162 1.53 -27.94 -17.86
C LYS A 162 2.25 -27.03 -16.86
N MET A 163 2.44 -25.73 -17.15
CA MET A 163 3.09 -24.82 -16.22
C MET A 163 2.19 -24.55 -15.02
N GLU A 164 2.71 -24.75 -13.81
CA GLU A 164 2.02 -24.41 -12.58
C GLU A 164 2.71 -23.23 -11.90
N LEU A 165 1.93 -22.27 -11.44
CA LEU A 165 2.42 -21.10 -10.72
C LEU A 165 1.90 -21.15 -9.29
N GLY A 166 2.82 -21.05 -8.32
CA GLY A 166 2.50 -20.99 -6.90
C GLY A 166 3.32 -19.96 -6.16
N LEU A 167 2.99 -19.77 -4.88
CA LEU A 167 3.73 -18.92 -3.93
C LEU A 167 4.64 -19.73 -3.01
N SER A 168 4.67 -21.06 -3.17
CA SER A 168 5.46 -21.95 -2.32
C SER A 168 6.13 -23.10 -3.10
N PRO A 169 7.41 -23.39 -2.81
CA PRO A 169 8.10 -24.60 -3.29
C PRO A 169 7.54 -25.91 -2.72
N SER A 170 6.63 -25.88 -1.76
CA SER A 170 5.99 -27.08 -1.19
C SER A 170 4.49 -27.18 -1.48
N ALA A 171 3.83 -26.11 -1.91
CA ALA A 171 2.40 -26.09 -2.22
C ALA A 171 2.16 -25.52 -3.65
N PRO A 172 2.07 -26.37 -4.68
CA PRO A 172 2.02 -25.93 -6.08
C PRO A 172 0.73 -25.17 -6.45
N ARG A 173 -0.36 -25.38 -5.71
CA ARG A 173 -1.64 -24.66 -5.91
C ARG A 173 -2.28 -24.35 -4.57
N GLU A 174 -2.29 -23.07 -4.22
CA GLU A 174 -3.17 -22.59 -3.16
C GLU A 174 -4.60 -22.56 -3.70
N ARG A 175 -5.46 -23.43 -3.17
CA ARG A 175 -6.90 -23.42 -3.52
C ARG A 175 -7.61 -22.16 -3.04
N GLN A 176 -7.05 -21.53 -2.03
CA GLN A 176 -7.51 -20.27 -1.47
C GLN A 176 -6.29 -19.43 -1.15
N LEU A 177 -6.27 -18.21 -1.68
CA LEU A 177 -5.25 -17.23 -1.41
C LEU A 177 -5.90 -16.06 -0.69
N VAL A 178 -5.28 -15.60 0.40
CA VAL A 178 -5.73 -14.43 1.14
C VAL A 178 -4.84 -13.26 0.77
N LEU A 179 -5.47 -12.15 0.37
CA LEU A 179 -4.85 -10.85 0.14
C LEU A 179 -5.38 -9.90 1.21
N GLU A 180 -4.49 -9.29 1.99
CA GLU A 180 -4.88 -8.34 3.03
C GLU A 180 -4.10 -7.04 2.89
N GLY A 181 -4.80 -5.93 2.85
CA GLY A 181 -4.21 -4.63 2.59
C GLY A 181 -4.99 -3.49 3.20
N GLY A 182 -4.68 -2.27 2.78
CA GLY A 182 -5.34 -1.06 3.23
C GLY A 182 -5.54 -0.07 2.09
N GLN A 183 -6.61 0.69 2.16
CA GLN A 183 -6.88 1.83 1.29
C GLN A 183 -6.94 3.09 2.14
N GLY A 184 -5.97 3.98 1.97
CA GLY A 184 -6.03 5.34 2.49
C GLY A 184 -6.90 6.21 1.57
N PHE A 185 -7.68 7.13 2.14
CA PHE A 185 -8.47 8.12 1.41
C PHE A 185 -8.62 9.38 2.27
N VAL A 186 -9.02 10.49 1.64
CA VAL A 186 -9.26 11.78 2.31
C VAL A 186 -10.75 12.13 2.29
N PRO A 187 -11.22 13.16 3.03
CA PRO A 187 -12.63 13.50 3.19
C PRO A 187 -13.39 13.96 1.92
N THR A 188 -12.86 13.70 0.72
CA THR A 188 -13.60 13.78 -0.54
C THR A 188 -14.46 12.55 -0.80
N HIS A 189 -14.20 11.45 -0.08
CA HIS A 189 -14.87 10.17 -0.23
C HIS A 189 -15.42 9.69 1.11
N GLN A 190 -16.48 8.89 1.07
CA GLN A 190 -17.05 8.24 2.25
C GLN A 190 -16.59 6.79 2.33
N ILE A 191 -16.41 6.25 3.54
CA ILE A 191 -15.91 4.88 3.70
C ILE A 191 -16.76 3.82 2.98
N ASN A 192 -18.09 3.96 2.97
CA ASN A 192 -18.98 3.02 2.29
C ASN A 192 -18.78 3.02 0.77
N GLU A 193 -18.50 4.19 0.19
CA GLU A 193 -18.17 4.33 -1.23
C GLU A 193 -16.85 3.62 -1.53
N ILE A 194 -15.82 3.85 -0.71
CA ILE A 194 -14.51 3.18 -0.87
C ILE A 194 -14.67 1.66 -0.79
N GLN A 195 -15.43 1.14 0.18
CA GLN A 195 -15.69 -0.29 0.32
C GLN A 195 -16.37 -0.87 -0.93
N TRP A 196 -17.39 -0.17 -1.45
CA TRP A 196 -18.10 -0.56 -2.65
C TRP A 196 -17.17 -0.57 -3.88
N ARG A 197 -16.36 0.47 -4.07
CA ARG A 197 -15.41 0.60 -5.19
C ARG A 197 -14.33 -0.49 -5.16
N LEU A 198 -13.73 -0.75 -4.01
CA LEU A 198 -12.72 -1.81 -3.87
C LEU A 198 -13.32 -3.19 -4.13
N THR A 199 -14.54 -3.45 -3.65
CA THR A 199 -15.27 -4.69 -3.97
C THR A 199 -15.50 -4.81 -5.47
N GLY A 200 -15.94 -3.72 -6.13
CA GLY A 200 -16.10 -3.65 -7.58
C GLY A 200 -14.80 -3.89 -8.36
N ALA A 201 -13.67 -3.36 -7.87
CA ALA A 201 -12.35 -3.55 -8.45
C ALA A 201 -11.90 -5.03 -8.38
N VAL A 202 -12.13 -5.70 -7.24
CA VAL A 202 -11.88 -7.15 -7.11
C VAL A 202 -12.72 -7.91 -8.14
N GLN A 203 -14.02 -7.64 -8.23
CA GLN A 203 -14.90 -8.32 -9.19
C GLN A 203 -14.49 -8.05 -10.65
N THR A 204 -14.00 -6.84 -10.94
CA THR A 204 -13.43 -6.48 -12.25
C THR A 204 -12.18 -7.31 -12.55
N GLY A 205 -11.25 -7.43 -11.60
CA GLY A 205 -10.06 -8.27 -11.75
C GLY A 205 -10.39 -9.75 -11.96
N VAL A 206 -11.42 -10.28 -11.27
CA VAL A 206 -11.90 -11.65 -11.50
C VAL A 206 -12.45 -11.80 -12.92
N ARG A 207 -13.30 -10.88 -13.39
CA ARG A 207 -13.83 -10.90 -14.77
C ARG A 207 -12.72 -10.86 -15.82
N GLN A 208 -11.75 -9.95 -15.66
CA GLN A 208 -10.59 -9.82 -16.55
C GLN A 208 -9.69 -11.07 -16.55
N TYR A 209 -9.75 -11.90 -15.50
CA TYR A 209 -9.11 -13.21 -15.51
C TYR A 209 -9.97 -14.23 -16.28
N CYS A 210 -11.25 -14.34 -15.93
CA CYS A 210 -12.19 -15.33 -16.46
C CYS A 210 -12.33 -15.31 -17.99
N GLU A 211 -12.57 -14.14 -18.56
CA GLU A 211 -12.82 -13.95 -20.00
C GLU A 211 -11.73 -14.55 -20.88
N PRO A 212 -10.45 -14.18 -20.73
CA PRO A 212 -9.40 -14.69 -21.60
C PRO A 212 -9.04 -16.16 -21.34
N VAL A 213 -9.39 -16.75 -20.19
CA VAL A 213 -9.13 -18.18 -19.91
C VAL A 213 -10.34 -19.09 -20.17
N GLY A 214 -11.48 -18.54 -20.57
CA GLY A 214 -12.71 -19.30 -20.83
C GLY A 214 -13.34 -19.93 -19.58
N VAL A 215 -13.04 -19.39 -18.39
CA VAL A 215 -13.64 -19.84 -17.13
C VAL A 215 -14.88 -19.00 -16.85
N PRO A 216 -16.06 -19.59 -16.61
CA PRO A 216 -17.25 -18.82 -16.25
C PRO A 216 -17.01 -17.96 -15.02
N TYR A 217 -17.41 -16.69 -15.11
CA TYR A 217 -17.36 -15.79 -13.97
C TYR A 217 -18.40 -16.19 -12.91
N SER A 218 -17.97 -16.19 -11.64
CA SER A 218 -18.87 -16.21 -10.49
C SER A 218 -18.38 -15.19 -9.45
N ALA A 219 -19.31 -14.49 -8.81
CA ALA A 219 -19.00 -13.53 -7.75
C ALA A 219 -18.32 -14.20 -6.55
N ASP A 220 -18.61 -15.49 -6.30
CA ASP A 220 -18.06 -16.27 -5.19
C ASP A 220 -16.60 -16.69 -5.39
N MET A 221 -16.02 -16.44 -6.57
CA MET A 221 -14.59 -16.68 -6.83
C MET A 221 -13.68 -15.77 -5.99
N ALA A 222 -14.20 -14.66 -5.49
CA ALA A 222 -13.49 -13.78 -4.57
C ALA A 222 -14.46 -13.19 -3.53
N ARG A 223 -14.14 -13.39 -2.26
CA ARG A 223 -14.86 -12.78 -1.13
C ARG A 223 -14.07 -11.59 -0.61
N VAL A 224 -14.72 -10.45 -0.49
CA VAL A 224 -14.15 -9.21 0.06
C VAL A 224 -14.83 -8.91 1.39
N THR A 225 -14.05 -8.63 2.43
CA THR A 225 -14.56 -8.21 3.74
C THR A 225 -13.73 -7.04 4.27
N PHE A 226 -14.30 -6.29 5.21
CA PHE A 226 -13.68 -5.08 5.80
C PHE A 226 -13.63 -5.22 7.33
N ASP A 227 -13.17 -6.39 7.79
CA ASP A 227 -13.29 -6.81 9.20
C ASP A 227 -12.21 -6.20 10.11
N LYS A 228 -11.18 -5.58 9.52
CA LYS A 228 -10.08 -4.94 10.24
C LYS A 228 -10.37 -3.45 10.45
N LEU A 229 -9.36 -2.70 10.86
CA LEU A 229 -9.46 -1.26 11.10
C LEU A 229 -10.07 -0.54 9.89
N HIS A 230 -11.21 0.11 10.09
CA HIS A 230 -11.96 0.84 9.06
C HIS A 230 -12.21 2.28 9.54
N ASN A 231 -11.25 3.14 9.24
CA ASN A 231 -11.26 4.51 9.74
C ASN A 231 -11.76 5.46 8.66
N ASP A 232 -12.90 6.09 8.93
CA ASP A 232 -13.45 7.12 8.07
C ASP A 232 -12.56 8.36 8.07
N ALA A 233 -12.43 8.99 6.90
CA ALA A 233 -11.77 10.29 6.79
C ALA A 233 -12.76 11.37 7.22
N PHE A 234 -12.28 12.42 7.88
CA PHE A 234 -13.12 13.56 8.25
C PHE A 234 -12.35 14.87 8.16
N GLU A 235 -13.07 15.98 8.04
CA GLU A 235 -12.54 17.33 8.14
C GLU A 235 -13.36 18.18 9.11
N GLN A 236 -12.78 19.30 9.54
CA GLN A 236 -13.40 20.31 10.39
C GLN A 236 -13.00 21.71 9.90
N PRO A 237 -13.82 22.75 10.14
CA PRO A 237 -13.47 24.11 9.74
C PRO A 237 -12.14 24.59 10.35
N ILE A 238 -11.22 25.04 9.49
CA ILE A 238 -9.89 25.54 9.88
C ILE A 238 -9.94 26.89 10.61
N ASP A 239 -11.05 27.61 10.53
CA ASP A 239 -11.27 28.88 11.23
C ASP A 239 -12.38 28.76 12.28
N SER A 240 -12.41 27.62 12.99
CA SER A 240 -13.28 27.45 14.16
C SER A 240 -12.73 28.21 15.37
N PRO A 241 -13.58 28.59 16.36
CA PRO A 241 -13.11 29.18 17.61
C PRO A 241 -12.03 28.35 18.32
N ALA A 242 -12.18 27.02 18.32
CA ALA A 242 -11.19 26.13 18.91
C ALA A 242 -9.87 26.14 18.14
N MET A 243 -9.90 26.12 16.80
CA MET A 243 -8.67 26.19 16.01
C MET A 243 -7.93 27.52 16.24
N ARG A 244 -8.63 28.65 16.25
CA ARG A 244 -8.01 29.96 16.58
C ARG A 244 -7.35 29.97 17.96
N ALA A 245 -8.02 29.39 18.97
CA ALA A 245 -7.46 29.27 20.31
C ALA A 245 -6.23 28.33 20.36
N ALA A 246 -6.24 27.25 19.59
CA ALA A 246 -5.10 26.34 19.48
C ALA A 246 -3.89 27.03 18.83
N ILE A 247 -4.10 27.77 17.74
CA ILE A 247 -3.05 28.57 17.09
C ILE A 247 -2.48 29.61 18.05
N TYR A 248 -3.35 30.33 18.78
CA TYR A 248 -2.92 31.26 19.83
C TYR A 248 -2.03 30.58 20.87
N ALA A 249 -2.45 29.41 21.37
CA ALA A 249 -1.68 28.64 22.34
C ALA A 249 -0.32 28.20 21.79
N CYS A 250 -0.26 27.71 20.55
CA CYS A 250 1.00 27.35 19.89
C CYS A 250 1.95 28.53 19.76
N LYS A 251 1.43 29.72 19.38
CA LYS A 251 2.21 30.97 19.28
C LYS A 251 2.79 31.37 20.64
N ARG A 252 1.99 31.31 21.71
CA ARG A 252 2.43 31.62 23.08
C ARG A 252 3.38 30.57 23.67
N ALA A 253 3.28 29.33 23.21
CA ALA A 253 4.22 28.28 23.57
C ALA A 253 5.54 28.33 22.76
N GLY A 254 5.59 29.12 21.67
CA GLY A 254 6.78 29.27 20.84
C GLY A 254 7.01 28.13 19.85
N ILE A 255 5.96 27.38 19.50
CA ILE A 255 6.02 26.22 18.58
C ILE A 255 5.22 26.41 17.29
N TRP A 256 4.55 27.55 17.15
CA TRP A 256 3.81 27.84 15.92
C TRP A 256 4.79 28.11 14.78
N VAL A 257 4.57 27.43 13.67
CA VAL A 257 5.23 27.69 12.39
C VAL A 257 4.21 28.38 11.51
N ASP A 258 4.54 29.55 10.95
CA ASP A 258 3.65 30.30 10.05
C ASP A 258 3.55 29.63 8.66
N GLU A 259 3.07 28.39 8.67
CA GLU A 259 2.79 27.55 7.51
C GLU A 259 1.26 27.41 7.30
N PRO A 260 0.81 27.11 6.07
CA PRO A 260 -0.59 26.83 5.81
C PRO A 260 -1.12 25.67 6.66
N ILE A 261 -2.34 25.79 7.17
CA ILE A 261 -3.03 24.70 7.86
C ILE A 261 -3.33 23.60 6.82
N VAL A 262 -2.75 22.43 7.04
CA VAL A 262 -2.97 21.24 6.24
C VAL A 262 -3.60 20.13 7.09
N GLY A 263 -4.23 19.18 6.42
CA GLY A 263 -4.85 18.01 7.02
C GLY A 263 -3.80 17.01 7.48
N TRP A 264 -4.07 16.37 8.61
CA TRP A 264 -3.23 15.32 9.17
C TRP A 264 -3.39 14.02 8.36
N THR A 265 -2.31 13.52 7.78
CA THR A 265 -2.34 12.44 6.78
C THR A 265 -2.32 11.03 7.37
N VAL A 266 -2.41 10.91 8.69
CA VAL A 266 -2.51 9.63 9.39
C VAL A 266 -3.81 9.53 10.17
N SER A 267 -4.28 8.31 10.35
CA SER A 267 -5.54 8.07 11.05
C SER A 267 -5.38 8.23 12.57
N CYS A 268 -6.41 8.76 13.22
CA CYS A 268 -6.56 8.75 14.68
C CYS A 268 -8.03 8.61 15.09
N ASP A 269 -8.29 8.51 16.40
CA ASP A 269 -9.65 8.37 16.95
C ASP A 269 -10.49 9.66 16.95
N ALA A 270 -9.90 10.78 16.56
CA ALA A 270 -10.63 12.05 16.41
C ALA A 270 -11.86 11.93 15.49
N ARG A 271 -11.80 11.06 14.48
CA ARG A 271 -12.94 10.75 13.59
C ARG A 271 -14.18 10.29 14.34
N LEU A 272 -14.00 9.52 15.43
CA LEU A 272 -15.11 8.96 16.21
C LEU A 272 -15.85 10.09 16.92
N PHE A 273 -15.11 11.00 17.54
CA PHE A 273 -15.67 12.19 18.19
C PHE A 273 -16.33 13.13 17.18
N ALA A 274 -15.70 13.35 16.02
CA ALA A 274 -16.26 14.21 14.99
C ALA A 274 -17.60 13.68 14.46
N LYS A 275 -17.71 12.35 14.31
CA LYS A 275 -18.94 11.68 13.87
C LYS A 275 -20.02 11.64 14.96
N GLN A 276 -19.65 11.40 16.21
CA GLN A 276 -20.60 11.37 17.33
C GLN A 276 -21.10 12.76 17.73
N HIS A 277 -20.28 13.79 17.53
CA HIS A 277 -20.59 15.17 17.89
C HIS A 277 -20.33 16.12 16.71
N PRO A 278 -21.15 16.06 15.64
CA PRO A 278 -20.90 16.81 14.41
C PRO A 278 -20.95 18.34 14.58
N THR A 279 -21.56 18.83 15.65
CA THR A 279 -21.61 20.26 16.00
C THR A 279 -20.43 20.73 16.84
N ARG A 280 -19.56 19.81 17.29
CA ARG A 280 -18.38 20.14 18.10
C ARG A 280 -17.13 20.08 17.23
N THR A 281 -16.26 21.06 17.40
CA THR A 281 -14.93 21.01 16.80
C THR A 281 -14.08 19.97 17.50
N VAL A 282 -13.46 19.08 16.72
CA VAL A 282 -12.47 18.11 17.20
C VAL A 282 -11.11 18.50 16.67
N LEU A 283 -10.14 18.63 17.57
CA LEU A 283 -8.75 18.93 17.25
C LEU A 283 -7.86 17.79 17.72
N THR A 284 -6.85 17.45 16.92
CA THR A 284 -5.77 16.54 17.33
C THR A 284 -4.49 17.35 17.43
N PHE A 285 -3.81 17.24 18.56
CA PHE A 285 -2.55 17.93 18.82
C PHE A 285 -1.67 17.05 19.70
N GLY A 286 -0.38 17.02 19.40
CA GLY A 286 0.59 16.27 20.19
C GLY A 286 2.03 16.58 19.79
N PRO A 287 3.00 16.22 20.65
CA PRO A 287 4.42 16.37 20.37
C PRO A 287 4.95 15.25 19.46
N GLY A 288 6.11 15.50 18.85
CA GLY A 288 6.88 14.50 18.12
C GLY A 288 6.68 14.54 16.59
N SER A 289 7.52 13.76 15.91
CA SER A 289 7.54 13.66 14.45
C SER A 289 6.93 12.33 14.00
N LEU A 290 6.08 12.36 12.98
CA LEU A 290 5.52 11.16 12.36
C LEU A 290 6.60 10.23 11.78
N GLU A 291 7.80 10.74 11.49
CA GLU A 291 8.90 9.93 10.96
C GLU A 291 9.41 8.86 11.94
N HIS A 292 9.20 9.08 13.24
CA HIS A 292 9.62 8.17 14.31
C HIS A 292 8.51 7.21 14.73
N ALA A 293 7.25 7.53 14.45
CA ALA A 293 6.10 6.70 14.81
C ALA A 293 6.19 5.31 14.14
N HIS A 294 5.97 4.24 14.92
CA HIS A 294 6.02 2.84 14.46
C HIS A 294 7.35 2.43 13.82
N SER A 295 8.44 3.13 14.16
CA SER A 295 9.78 2.81 13.68
C SER A 295 10.58 2.04 14.74
N ALA A 296 11.68 1.40 14.33
CA ALA A 296 12.63 0.77 15.27
C ALA A 296 13.34 1.79 16.18
N HIS A 297 13.19 3.09 15.91
CA HIS A 297 13.77 4.19 16.67
C HIS A 297 12.67 5.15 17.13
N GLU A 298 11.52 4.63 17.54
CA GLU A 298 10.43 5.44 18.06
C GLU A 298 10.90 6.27 19.25
N GLN A 299 10.76 7.59 19.13
CA GLN A 299 11.25 8.55 20.09
C GLN A 299 10.47 9.86 20.00
N VAL A 300 10.47 10.62 21.09
CA VAL A 300 9.98 11.99 21.17
C VAL A 300 10.97 12.80 21.99
N ARG A 301 11.28 14.03 21.56
CA ARG A 301 12.23 14.87 22.29
C ARG A 301 11.55 15.46 23.52
N VAL A 302 12.26 15.48 24.65
CA VAL A 302 11.74 16.08 25.90
C VAL A 302 11.33 17.55 25.73
N PRO A 303 12.08 18.40 25.01
CA PRO A 303 11.62 19.77 24.73
C PRO A 303 10.27 19.84 24.00
N ASP A 304 10.00 18.91 23.07
CA ASP A 304 8.72 18.86 22.34
C ASP A 304 7.58 18.50 23.29
N LEU A 305 7.80 17.56 24.22
CA LEU A 305 6.84 17.22 25.27
C LEU A 305 6.49 18.43 26.14
N LEU A 306 7.51 19.17 26.60
CA LEU A 306 7.32 20.36 27.44
C LEU A 306 6.55 21.47 26.70
N ALA A 307 6.87 21.68 25.42
CA ALA A 307 6.20 22.69 24.61
C ALA A 307 4.75 22.31 24.30
N ALA A 308 4.47 21.04 24.04
CA ALA A 308 3.11 20.53 23.88
C ALA A 308 2.31 20.67 25.19
N ALA A 309 2.89 20.34 26.34
CA ALA A 309 2.24 20.52 27.65
C ALA A 309 1.90 22.00 27.92
N LYS A 310 2.84 22.92 27.66
CA LYS A 310 2.60 24.36 27.76
C LYS A 310 1.48 24.83 26.83
N THR A 311 1.46 24.32 25.60
CA THR A 311 0.40 24.63 24.61
C THR A 311 -0.96 24.17 25.09
N LEU A 312 -1.08 22.93 25.56
CA LEU A 312 -2.34 22.39 26.07
C LEU A 312 -2.86 23.18 27.27
N ALA A 313 -1.97 23.60 28.19
CA ALA A 313 -2.35 24.44 29.32
C ALA A 313 -2.89 25.81 28.89
N ILE A 314 -2.20 26.49 27.96
CA ILE A 314 -2.63 27.80 27.44
C ILE A 314 -3.95 27.66 26.67
N PHE A 315 -4.09 26.61 25.86
CA PHE A 315 -5.32 26.32 25.14
C PHE A 315 -6.50 26.12 26.08
N ALA A 316 -6.35 25.26 27.10
CA ALA A 316 -7.41 24.98 28.06
C ALA A 316 -7.86 26.24 28.81
N LEU A 317 -6.91 27.07 29.26
CA LEU A 317 -7.23 28.30 29.96
C LEU A 317 -7.90 29.33 29.02
N SER A 318 -7.32 29.60 27.85
CA SER A 318 -7.84 30.61 26.91
C SER A 318 -9.17 30.23 26.29
N PHE A 319 -9.37 28.95 25.94
CA PHE A 319 -10.61 28.49 25.32
C PHE A 319 -11.78 28.40 26.33
N CYS A 320 -11.49 28.12 27.60
CA CYS A 320 -12.50 28.09 28.67
C CYS A 320 -12.77 29.48 29.28
N GLY A 321 -12.24 30.56 28.70
CA GLY A 321 -12.57 31.93 29.10
C GLY A 321 -11.70 32.53 30.22
N HIS A 322 -10.55 31.93 30.52
CA HIS A 322 -9.54 32.54 31.40
C HIS A 322 -8.52 33.34 30.59
N THR A 323 -8.15 34.52 31.08
CA THR A 323 -7.11 35.36 30.46
C THR A 323 -5.72 34.77 30.74
N VAL A 324 -4.91 34.55 29.69
CA VAL A 324 -3.57 33.90 29.73
C VAL A 324 -2.50 34.74 29.03
#